data_AF-A0A100YTV6-F1
#
_entry.id   AF-A0A100YTV6-F1
#
_cell.length_a   1.000
_cell.length_b   1.000
_cell.length_c   1.000
_cell.angle_alpha   90.00
_cell.angle_beta   90.00
_cell.angle_gamma   90.00
#
_symmetry.space_group_name_H-M   'P 1'
#
loop_
_entity.id
_entity.type
_entity.pdbx_description
1 polymer ?
#
loop_
_entity_poly.entity_id
_entity_poly.type
_entity_poly.pdbx_seq_one_letter_code
_entity_poly.pdbx_strand_id
1 'polypeptide(L)'
;MAENSINKARYWWAVLYPENMVDGWEGKIADLLQVPFAYCIHSADTDSKSEHRKDHVHLILVFPNTTTYKHALNIFRLLGEKAVNTCKACINIRHCYDYLIHDTDSCRKEGKHLYSADERICGNSFDIGAYEQISTEEKQAMLQELIAFILDKRIMNMADF
;
A
#
# COMPACT_ATOMS: atom_id res chain seq x y z
N MET A 1 18.33 -11.86 -14.95
CA MET A 1 16.98 -11.68 -14.38
C MET A 1 17.11 -11.93 -12.88
N ALA A 2 16.65 -11.02 -12.01
CA ALA A 2 16.87 -11.17 -10.58
C ALA A 2 16.08 -12.37 -10.03
N GLU A 3 16.80 -13.31 -9.43
CA GLU A 3 16.42 -14.71 -9.18
C GLU A 3 15.50 -14.91 -7.95
N ASN A 4 14.76 -13.88 -7.52
CA ASN A 4 13.97 -13.95 -6.29
C ASN A 4 12.68 -13.08 -6.30
N SER A 5 12.00 -12.96 -7.45
CA SER A 5 10.74 -12.22 -7.52
C SER A 5 9.55 -13.06 -7.04
N ILE A 6 8.82 -12.57 -6.04
CA ILE A 6 7.52 -13.12 -5.64
C ILE A 6 6.58 -13.12 -6.86
N ASN A 7 6.20 -14.30 -7.34
CA ASN A 7 5.43 -14.45 -8.57
C ASN A 7 3.93 -14.21 -8.40
N LYS A 8 3.41 -14.40 -7.18
CA LYS A 8 2.00 -14.13 -6.83
C LYS A 8 1.89 -13.42 -5.48
N ALA A 9 1.07 -12.38 -5.42
CA ALA A 9 0.79 -11.63 -4.20
C ALA A 9 -0.59 -10.97 -4.29
N ARG A 10 -1.15 -10.59 -3.13
CA ARG A 10 -2.39 -9.80 -3.04
C ARG A 10 -2.13 -8.30 -3.19
N TYR A 11 -0.96 -7.85 -2.76
CA TYR A 11 -0.60 -6.44 -2.67
C TYR A 11 0.60 -6.16 -3.56
N TRP A 12 0.50 -5.13 -4.38
CA TRP A 12 1.54 -4.75 -5.32
C TRP A 12 1.78 -3.25 -5.23
N TRP A 13 3.02 -2.84 -5.38
CA TRP A 13 3.36 -1.41 -5.50
C TRP A 13 4.26 -1.16 -6.70
N ALA A 14 4.19 0.05 -7.21
CA ALA A 14 5.01 0.51 -8.31
C ALA A 14 5.36 1.99 -8.13
N VAL A 15 6.39 2.40 -8.86
CA VAL A 15 6.71 3.80 -9.09
C VAL A 15 6.25 4.14 -10.49
N LEU A 16 5.42 5.17 -10.61
CA LEU A 16 4.92 5.70 -11.87
C LEU A 16 5.46 7.10 -12.10
N TYR A 17 5.56 7.50 -13.35
CA TYR A 17 6.00 8.84 -13.71
C TYR A 17 4.84 9.65 -14.30
N PRO A 18 4.36 10.71 -13.61
CA PRO A 18 3.19 11.50 -14.01
C PRO A 18 3.21 11.98 -15.46
N GLU A 19 4.36 12.35 -16.00
CA GLU A 19 4.48 12.85 -17.37
C GLU A 19 4.20 11.80 -18.46
N ASN A 20 4.16 10.52 -18.08
CA ASN A 20 3.80 9.40 -18.95
C ASN A 20 2.42 8.81 -18.62
N MET A 21 1.71 9.39 -17.64
CA MET A 21 0.37 8.98 -17.27
C MET A 21 -0.68 9.63 -18.17
N VAL A 22 -1.88 9.06 -18.22
CA VAL A 22 -3.01 9.61 -18.95
C VAL A 22 -3.39 11.00 -18.43
N ASP A 23 -3.80 11.90 -19.33
CA ASP A 23 -4.19 13.26 -18.94
C ASP A 23 -5.34 13.24 -17.92
N GLY A 24 -5.17 13.99 -16.83
CA GLY A 24 -6.12 14.04 -15.72
C GLY A 24 -6.29 12.71 -14.99
N TRP A 25 -5.22 11.90 -14.90
CA TRP A 25 -5.25 10.59 -14.26
C TRP A 25 -5.79 10.63 -12.83
N GLU A 26 -5.52 11.69 -12.05
CA GLU A 26 -5.97 11.83 -10.65
C GLU A 26 -7.49 11.75 -10.53
N GLY A 27 -8.22 12.34 -11.48
CA GLY A 27 -9.68 12.29 -11.52
C GLY A 27 -10.25 10.99 -12.10
N LYS A 28 -9.40 10.15 -12.71
CA LYS A 28 -9.81 8.93 -13.44
C LYS A 28 -9.28 7.64 -12.79
N ILE A 29 -8.34 7.74 -11.86
CA ILE A 29 -7.62 6.61 -11.28
C ILE A 29 -8.55 5.57 -10.66
N ALA A 30 -9.62 6.02 -9.99
CA ALA A 30 -10.62 5.14 -9.40
C ALA A 30 -11.30 4.25 -10.45
N ASP A 31 -11.76 4.86 -11.55
CA ASP A 31 -12.47 4.18 -12.65
C ASP A 31 -11.54 3.33 -13.53
N LEU A 32 -10.29 3.75 -13.68
CA LEU A 32 -9.28 3.03 -14.47
C LEU A 32 -8.80 1.78 -13.76
N LEU A 33 -8.49 1.87 -12.46
CA LEU A 33 -7.91 0.76 -11.71
C LEU A 33 -8.95 -0.25 -11.22
N GLN A 34 -10.12 0.23 -10.79
CA GLN A 34 -11.25 -0.59 -10.27
C GLN A 34 -10.89 -1.53 -9.11
N VAL A 35 -9.74 -1.32 -8.48
CA VAL A 35 -9.27 -2.03 -7.29
C VAL A 35 -8.92 -1.01 -6.22
N PRO A 36 -8.97 -1.36 -4.92
CA PRO A 36 -8.50 -0.48 -3.86
C PRO A 36 -7.05 -0.08 -4.07
N PHE A 37 -6.77 1.20 -3.88
CA PHE A 37 -5.43 1.76 -4.09
C PHE A 37 -5.09 2.85 -3.08
N ALA A 38 -3.79 3.05 -2.86
CA ALA A 38 -3.25 4.18 -2.11
C ALA A 38 -2.01 4.72 -2.82
N TYR A 39 -1.86 6.05 -2.91
CA TYR A 39 -0.68 6.66 -3.50
C TYR A 39 -0.24 7.94 -2.80
N CYS A 40 1.00 8.35 -3.07
CA CYS A 40 1.52 9.68 -2.77
C CYS A 40 2.35 10.16 -3.96
N ILE A 41 2.28 11.46 -4.25
CA ILE A 41 3.11 12.10 -5.27
C ILE A 41 4.39 12.58 -4.58
N HIS A 42 5.53 12.15 -5.08
CA HIS A 42 6.84 12.53 -4.55
C HIS A 42 7.45 13.60 -5.45
N SER A 43 7.50 14.83 -4.95
CA SER A 43 8.08 16.00 -5.63
C SER A 43 9.21 16.68 -4.84
N ALA A 44 9.46 16.24 -3.60
CA ALA A 44 10.49 16.76 -2.71
C ALA A 44 11.65 15.77 -2.49
N ASP A 45 11.65 14.64 -3.20
CA ASP A 45 12.70 13.63 -3.11
C ASP A 45 14.02 14.16 -3.66
N THR A 46 15.11 13.89 -2.96
CA THR A 46 16.47 14.17 -3.41
C THR A 46 17.21 12.87 -3.75
N ASP A 47 18.26 12.95 -4.55
CA ASP A 47 19.19 11.84 -4.75
C ASP A 47 20.64 12.27 -4.49
N SER A 48 21.57 11.32 -4.49
CA SER A 48 22.98 11.61 -4.22
C SER A 48 23.66 12.47 -5.29
N LYS A 49 22.99 12.76 -6.41
CA LYS A 49 23.53 13.47 -7.57
C LYS A 49 22.80 14.79 -7.88
N SER A 50 21.63 15.01 -7.30
CA SER A 50 20.73 16.12 -7.60
C SER A 50 19.89 16.51 -6.40
N GLU A 51 19.65 17.82 -6.27
CA GLU A 51 18.76 18.38 -5.25
C GLU A 51 17.28 18.05 -5.49
N HIS A 52 16.94 17.46 -6.65
CA HIS A 52 15.59 17.07 -6.98
C HIS A 52 15.60 15.84 -7.89
N ARG A 53 15.13 14.73 -7.32
CA ARG A 53 14.80 13.52 -8.07
C ARG A 53 13.48 13.77 -8.80
N LYS A 54 13.42 13.34 -10.06
CA LYS A 54 12.24 13.46 -10.91
C LYS A 54 10.94 13.08 -10.18
N ASP A 55 9.93 13.92 -10.32
CA ASP A 55 8.57 13.67 -9.82
C ASP A 55 8.07 12.27 -10.19
N HIS A 56 7.54 11.58 -9.21
CA HIS A 56 7.03 10.23 -9.37
C HIS A 56 5.91 9.94 -8.39
N VAL A 57 5.09 8.93 -8.70
CA VAL A 57 4.00 8.47 -7.84
C VAL A 57 4.36 7.10 -7.30
N HIS A 58 4.40 6.97 -5.98
CA HIS A 58 4.36 5.67 -5.35
C HIS A 58 2.89 5.24 -5.24
N LEU A 59 2.51 4.12 -5.84
CA LEU A 59 1.13 3.62 -5.88
C LEU A 59 1.08 2.15 -5.45
N ILE A 60 0.16 1.84 -4.55
CA ILE A 60 -0.19 0.50 -4.07
C ILE A 60 -1.52 0.09 -4.70
N LEU A 61 -1.60 -1.16 -5.18
CA LEU A 61 -2.82 -1.85 -5.59
C LEU A 61 -3.09 -3.03 -4.67
N VAL A 62 -4.35 -3.20 -4.30
CA VAL A 62 -4.82 -4.30 -3.47
C VAL A 62 -5.80 -5.16 -4.26
N PHE A 63 -5.50 -6.45 -4.36
CA PHE A 63 -6.37 -7.43 -4.99
C PHE A 63 -7.07 -8.30 -3.93
N PRO A 64 -8.34 -8.70 -4.17
CA PRO A 64 -9.07 -9.56 -3.25
C PRO A 64 -8.38 -10.92 -3.07
N ASN A 65 -7.81 -11.45 -4.15
CA ASN A 65 -7.07 -12.71 -4.19
C ASN A 65 -5.64 -12.50 -4.68
N THR A 66 -4.79 -13.52 -4.52
CA THR A 66 -3.44 -13.46 -5.07
C THR A 66 -3.49 -13.33 -6.59
N THR A 67 -2.78 -12.34 -7.13
CA THR A 67 -2.62 -12.14 -8.56
C THR A 67 -1.16 -12.29 -8.97
N THR A 68 -0.91 -12.40 -10.27
CA THR A 68 0.45 -12.53 -10.81
C THR A 68 1.10 -11.18 -11.04
N TYR A 69 2.44 -11.14 -11.05
CA TYR A 69 3.21 -9.95 -11.43
C TYR A 69 2.71 -9.32 -12.74
N LYS A 70 2.50 -10.15 -13.78
CA LYS A 70 2.08 -9.67 -15.11
C LYS A 70 0.70 -9.01 -15.06
N HIS A 71 -0.23 -9.59 -14.31
CA HIS A 71 -1.57 -9.01 -14.17
C HIS A 71 -1.50 -7.69 -13.40
N ALA A 72 -0.81 -7.64 -12.25
CA ALA A 72 -0.64 -6.41 -11.49
C ALA A 72 0.01 -5.29 -12.32
N LEU A 73 1.08 -5.59 -13.06
CA LEU A 73 1.74 -4.64 -13.96
C LEU A 73 0.80 -4.13 -15.05
N ASN A 74 -0.04 -4.99 -15.62
CA ASN A 74 -1.03 -4.57 -16.62
C ASN A 74 -2.07 -3.61 -16.02
N ILE A 75 -2.47 -3.78 -14.76
CA ILE A 75 -3.38 -2.84 -14.09
C ILE A 75 -2.71 -1.49 -13.88
N PHE A 76 -1.44 -1.44 -13.44
CA PHE A 76 -0.69 -0.18 -13.35
C PHE A 76 -0.60 0.54 -14.71
N ARG A 77 -0.43 -0.22 -15.81
CA ARG A 77 -0.36 0.33 -17.18
C ARG A 77 -1.66 0.94 -17.69
N LEU A 78 -2.80 0.69 -17.06
CA LEU A 78 -4.05 1.39 -17.37
C LEU A 78 -3.94 2.90 -17.12
N LEU A 79 -3.01 3.32 -16.26
CA LEU A 79 -2.69 4.73 -16.04
C LEU A 79 -1.73 5.30 -17.09
N GLY A 80 -1.17 4.47 -17.97
CA GLY A 80 -0.23 4.85 -19.02
C GLY A 80 0.76 3.72 -19.29
N GLU A 81 0.86 3.24 -20.54
CA GLU A 81 1.70 2.08 -20.91
C GLU A 81 3.18 2.30 -20.58
N LYS A 82 3.66 3.54 -20.70
CA LYS A 82 5.04 3.96 -20.40
C LYS A 82 5.20 4.57 -19.01
N ALA A 83 4.12 4.71 -18.25
CA ALA A 83 4.18 5.30 -16.91
C ALA A 83 4.90 4.41 -15.91
N VAL A 84 4.90 3.09 -16.13
CA VAL A 84 5.44 2.08 -15.20
C VAL A 84 6.35 1.09 -15.94
N ASN A 85 7.53 0.85 -15.37
CA ASN A 85 8.48 -0.13 -15.90
C ASN A 85 8.32 -1.52 -15.27
N THR A 86 8.07 -1.55 -13.97
CA THR A 86 7.96 -2.77 -13.16
C THR A 86 7.11 -2.50 -11.91
N CYS A 87 6.65 -3.57 -11.29
CA CYS A 87 5.99 -3.55 -9.98
C CYS A 87 6.65 -4.56 -9.05
N LYS A 88 6.42 -4.45 -7.74
CA LYS A 88 6.92 -5.42 -6.76
C LYS A 88 5.77 -5.87 -5.87
N ALA A 89 5.84 -7.09 -5.37
CA ALA A 89 4.93 -7.55 -4.34
C ALA A 89 5.23 -6.79 -3.03
N CYS A 90 4.19 -6.37 -2.31
CA CYS A 90 4.35 -5.86 -0.95
C CYS A 90 4.42 -7.06 0.00
N ILE A 91 5.54 -7.23 0.69
CA ILE A 91 5.71 -8.29 1.69
C ILE A 91 4.95 -7.92 2.98
N ASN A 92 5.10 -6.68 3.43
CA ASN A 92 4.36 -6.10 4.54
C ASN A 92 3.63 -4.85 4.03
N ILE A 93 2.29 -4.92 4.01
CA ILE A 93 1.45 -3.83 3.48
C ILE A 93 1.53 -2.56 4.32
N ARG A 94 1.60 -2.67 5.65
CA ARG A 94 1.76 -1.51 6.54
C ARG A 94 3.06 -0.79 6.24
N HIS A 95 4.17 -1.52 6.14
CA HIS A 95 5.45 -0.93 5.79
C HIS A 95 5.42 -0.20 4.43
N CYS A 96 4.84 -0.82 3.40
CA CYS A 96 4.70 -0.17 2.09
C CYS A 96 3.78 1.06 2.14
N TYR A 97 2.70 1.01 2.93
CA TYR A 97 1.74 2.10 3.11
C TYR A 97 2.34 3.30 3.83
N ASP A 98 3.16 3.07 4.86
CA ASP A 98 3.87 4.14 5.57
C ASP A 98 5.03 4.68 4.73
N TYR A 99 5.65 3.83 3.91
CA TYR A 99 6.68 4.27 2.97
C TYR A 99 6.14 5.27 1.94
N LEU A 100 4.85 5.22 1.57
CA LEU A 100 4.24 6.18 0.64
C LEU A 100 4.47 7.64 1.06
N ILE A 101 4.54 7.92 2.36
CA ILE A 101 4.82 9.27 2.87
C ILE A 101 6.19 9.38 3.53
N HIS A 102 7.06 8.39 3.32
CA HIS A 102 8.35 8.25 3.99
C HIS A 102 8.30 8.17 5.52
N ASP A 103 7.19 7.68 6.07
CA ASP A 103 6.96 7.52 7.52
C ASP A 103 7.45 6.15 8.03
N THR A 104 8.61 5.69 7.53
CA THR A 104 9.24 4.44 8.00
C THR A 104 10.56 4.73 8.69
N ASP A 105 10.98 3.85 9.59
CA ASP A 105 12.24 4.01 10.33
C ASP A 105 13.46 4.14 9.42
N SER A 106 13.50 3.41 8.29
CA SER A 106 14.57 3.52 7.31
C SER A 106 14.57 4.89 6.64
N CYS A 107 13.40 5.39 6.21
CA CYS A 107 13.28 6.71 5.59
C CYS A 107 13.72 7.82 6.54
N ARG A 108 13.34 7.76 7.83
CA ARG A 108 13.80 8.70 8.86
C ARG A 108 15.31 8.66 9.04
N LYS A 109 15.90 7.47 9.14
CA LYS A 109 17.36 7.29 9.29
C LYS A 109 18.13 7.79 8.08
N GLU A 110 17.58 7.62 6.89
CA GLU A 110 18.14 8.11 5.62
C GLU A 110 17.88 9.61 5.40
N GLY A 111 17.11 10.27 6.28
CA GLY A 111 16.80 11.70 6.17
C GLY A 111 15.92 12.05 4.97
N LYS A 112 15.07 11.13 4.53
CA LYS A 112 14.13 11.39 3.42
C LYS A 112 13.09 12.43 3.84
N HIS A 113 12.61 13.20 2.87
CA HIS A 113 11.51 14.13 3.07
C HIS A 113 10.26 13.37 3.54
N LEU A 114 9.72 13.75 4.71
CA LEU A 114 8.48 13.23 5.26
C LEU A 114 7.30 14.01 4.66
N TYR A 115 6.47 13.33 3.87
CA TYR A 115 5.25 13.91 3.33
C TYR A 115 4.14 13.91 4.39
N SER A 116 3.19 14.84 4.25
CA SER A 116 2.01 14.89 5.12
C SER A 116 1.13 13.65 4.92
N ALA A 117 0.42 13.25 5.98
CA ALA A 117 -0.57 12.18 5.88
C ALA A 117 -1.70 12.52 4.88
N ASP A 118 -2.01 13.81 4.70
CA ASP A 118 -3.05 14.27 3.75
C ASP A 118 -2.62 14.15 2.28
N GLU A 119 -1.31 14.02 2.01
CA GLU A 119 -0.78 13.78 0.65
C GLU A 119 -0.92 12.32 0.22
N ARG A 120 -1.28 11.44 1.17
CA ARG A 120 -1.57 10.03 0.90
C ARG A 120 -3.03 9.87 0.52
N ILE A 121 -3.27 9.68 -0.77
CA ILE A 121 -4.61 9.55 -1.32
C ILE A 121 -4.99 8.07 -1.39
N CYS A 122 -6.12 7.73 -0.76
CA CYS A 122 -6.74 6.41 -0.81
C CYS A 122 -8.00 6.45 -1.69
N GLY A 123 -8.27 5.38 -2.43
CA GLY A 123 -9.49 5.27 -3.23
C GLY A 123 -9.99 3.84 -3.37
N ASN A 124 -11.19 3.70 -3.94
CA ASN A 124 -11.88 2.41 -4.10
C ASN A 124 -11.97 1.62 -2.77
N SER A 125 -12.31 2.34 -1.68
CA SER A 125 -12.44 1.78 -0.33
C SER A 125 -11.16 1.10 0.20
N PHE A 126 -9.99 1.63 -0.16
CA PHE A 126 -8.74 1.21 0.44
C PHE A 126 -8.79 1.45 1.96
N ASP A 127 -8.62 0.37 2.73
CA ASP A 127 -8.57 0.39 4.18
C ASP A 127 -7.38 -0.41 4.66
N ILE A 128 -6.37 0.29 5.17
CA ILE A 128 -5.15 -0.34 5.66
C ILE A 128 -5.42 -1.31 6.82
N GLY A 129 -6.38 -1.01 7.70
CA GLY A 129 -6.73 -1.85 8.84
C GLY A 129 -7.33 -3.19 8.41
N ALA A 130 -8.00 -3.22 7.25
CA ALA A 130 -8.51 -4.46 6.66
C ALA A 130 -7.41 -5.34 6.02
N TYR A 131 -6.23 -4.78 5.74
CA TYR A 131 -5.15 -5.47 5.03
C TYR A 131 -4.02 -5.94 5.94
N GLU A 132 -3.90 -5.30 7.10
CA GLU A 132 -2.99 -5.72 8.14
C GLU A 132 -3.31 -7.12 8.64
N GLN A 133 -2.27 -7.91 8.81
CA GLN A 133 -2.39 -9.18 9.48
C GLN A 133 -2.05 -8.99 10.96
N ILE A 134 -3.05 -9.18 11.80
CA ILE A 134 -2.82 -9.41 13.23
C ILE A 134 -2.01 -10.71 13.35
N SER A 135 -0.89 -10.67 14.07
CA SER A 135 -0.04 -11.84 14.30
C SER A 135 -0.81 -12.94 15.03
N THR A 136 -0.31 -14.18 14.97
CA THR A 136 -0.93 -15.30 15.68
C THR A 136 -0.90 -15.06 17.18
N GLU A 137 0.18 -14.47 17.69
CA GLU A 137 0.38 -14.12 19.09
C GLU A 137 -0.61 -13.05 19.54
N GLU A 138 -0.77 -11.96 18.79
CA GLU A 138 -1.76 -10.91 19.09
C GLU A 138 -3.18 -11.45 19.06
N LYS A 139 -3.52 -12.29 18.06
CA LYS A 139 -4.82 -12.98 18.01
C LYS A 139 -5.08 -13.81 19.25
N GLN A 140 -4.07 -14.53 19.73
CA GLN A 140 -4.18 -15.37 20.90
C GLN A 140 -4.33 -14.54 22.18
N ALA A 141 -3.57 -13.44 22.31
CA ALA A 141 -3.69 -12.51 23.43
C ALA A 141 -5.09 -11.86 23.48
N MET A 142 -5.56 -11.32 22.36
CA MET A 142 -6.91 -10.77 22.25
C MET A 142 -7.98 -11.81 22.59
N LEU A 143 -7.82 -13.06 22.14
CA LEU A 143 -8.74 -14.15 22.46
C LEU A 143 -8.75 -14.44 23.96
N GLN A 144 -7.60 -14.46 24.64
CA GLN A 144 -7.53 -14.66 26.08
C GLN A 144 -8.21 -13.52 26.85
N GLU A 145 -8.01 -12.27 26.44
CA GLU A 145 -8.70 -11.11 27.01
C GLU A 145 -10.21 -11.19 26.80
N LEU A 146 -10.66 -11.55 25.59
CA LEU A 146 -12.07 -11.78 25.27
C LEU A 146 -12.68 -12.88 26.15
N ILE A 147 -11.99 -14.01 26.33
CA ILE A 147 -12.45 -15.12 27.19
C ILE A 147 -12.56 -14.65 28.64
N ALA A 148 -11.55 -13.93 29.15
CA ALA A 148 -11.58 -13.40 30.51
C ALA A 148 -12.76 -12.44 30.72
N PHE A 149 -13.03 -11.57 29.74
CA PHE A 149 -14.16 -10.65 29.76
C PHE A 149 -15.51 -11.37 29.74
N ILE A 150 -15.68 -12.37 28.86
CA ILE A 150 -16.90 -13.20 28.78
C ILE A 150 -17.16 -13.90 30.11
N LEU A 151 -16.13 -14.46 30.74
CA LEU A 151 -16.24 -15.14 32.03
C LEU A 151 -16.57 -14.17 33.18
N ASP A 152 -15.91 -13.01 33.24
CA ASP A 152 -16.16 -11.97 34.26
C ASP A 152 -17.59 -11.41 34.16
N LYS A 153 -18.04 -11.13 32.94
CA LYS A 153 -19.37 -10.54 32.68
C LYS A 153 -20.48 -11.57 32.53
N ARG A 154 -20.15 -12.86 32.52
CA ARG A 154 -21.10 -13.97 32.28
C ARG A 154 -21.93 -13.75 31.03
N ILE A 155 -21.27 -13.36 29.94
CA ILE A 155 -21.89 -13.22 28.62
C ILE A 155 -22.22 -14.64 28.15
N MET A 156 -23.50 -14.96 27.99
CA MET A 156 -23.95 -16.31 27.66
C MET A 156 -24.26 -16.46 26.18
N ASN A 157 -24.46 -15.34 25.48
CA ASN A 157 -24.74 -15.32 24.05
C ASN A 157 -24.28 -14.00 23.40
N MET A 158 -24.27 -13.96 22.06
CA MET A 158 -23.79 -12.79 21.31
C MET A 158 -24.63 -11.52 21.51
N ALA A 159 -25.89 -11.62 21.92
CA ALA A 159 -26.71 -10.44 22.21
C ALA A 159 -26.40 -9.83 23.58
N ASP A 160 -25.68 -10.55 24.44
CA ASP A 160 -25.15 -10.02 25.71
C ASP A 160 -23.82 -9.26 25.52
N PHE A 161 -23.24 -9.32 24.32
CA PHE A 161 -21.90 -8.81 23.99
C PHE A 161 -21.93 -7.37 23.45
#